data_AF-A0A8C1PG18-F1
#
_entry.id   AF-A0A8C1PG18-F1
#
_cell.length_a   1.000
_cell.length_b   1.000
_cell.length_c   1.000
_cell.angle_alpha   90.00
_cell.angle_beta   90.00
_cell.angle_gamma   90.00
#
_symmetry.space_group_name_H-M   'P 1'
#
loop_
_entity.id
_entity.type
_entity.pdbx_description
1 polymer ?
#
loop_
_entity_poly.entity_id
_entity_poly.type
_entity_poly.pdbx_seq_one_letter_code
_entity_poly.pdbx_strand_id
1 'polypeptide(L)'
;MTSEVKDILALQDPKLVISKAFKLCITQGDLATLKEGCWLNDKVIDFYLSLLMKRNRNQLGTVKNWTKTQDVFLFDLLFVPLHLGMHWALAVIDFKSQTIQCYDSMGQRHDDICHMFLSRKDASWRLPGGPSAIPKWVNGNDCGVFVCKYADFLSQGKPLTFRPCDIPLFRKVMIWEIIPQKIL
;
A
#
# COMPACT_ATOMS: atom_id res chain seq x y z
N MET A 1 -0.85 17.00 17.15
CA MET A 1 -0.41 17.51 15.82
C MET A 1 0.67 18.51 16.14
N THR A 2 1.91 18.28 15.73
CA THR A 2 2.98 19.28 15.93
C THR A 2 2.61 20.55 15.16
N SER A 3 3.00 21.73 15.66
CA SER A 3 2.76 23.02 15.00
C SER A 3 3.20 23.01 13.54
N GLU A 4 4.37 22.41 13.30
CA GLU A 4 5.02 22.28 12.00
C GLU A 4 4.14 21.62 10.92
N VAL A 5 3.37 20.58 11.25
CA VAL A 5 2.47 19.91 10.30
C VAL A 5 1.28 20.82 9.92
N LYS A 6 0.76 21.59 10.89
CA LYS A 6 -0.33 22.54 10.62
C LYS A 6 0.14 23.68 9.73
N ASP A 7 1.34 24.20 10.00
CA ASP A 7 1.92 25.33 9.27
C ASP A 7 2.21 24.95 7.81
N ILE A 8 2.74 23.74 7.58
CA ILE A 8 2.98 23.22 6.23
C ILE A 8 1.67 23.04 5.43
N LEU A 9 0.60 22.58 6.08
CA LEU A 9 -0.70 22.41 5.42
C LEU A 9 -1.41 23.76 5.15
N ALA A 10 -1.01 24.84 5.83
CA ALA A 10 -1.62 26.16 5.68
C ALA A 10 -1.13 26.93 4.43
N LEU A 11 0.05 26.59 3.90
CA LEU A 11 0.68 27.32 2.78
C LEU A 11 -0.05 27.20 1.42
N GLN A 12 -0.96 26.23 1.28
CA GLN A 12 -1.77 25.97 0.07
C GLN A 12 -1.04 26.00 -1.31
N ASP A 13 0.25 25.68 -1.36
CA ASP A 13 1.00 25.48 -2.61
C ASP A 13 1.03 23.98 -3.00
N PRO A 14 0.32 23.56 -4.07
CA PRO A 14 0.25 22.15 -4.48
C PRO A 14 1.60 21.57 -4.93
N LYS A 15 2.59 22.42 -5.28
CA LYS A 15 3.93 22.00 -5.72
C LYS A 15 4.93 21.92 -4.57
N LEU A 16 4.60 22.47 -3.40
CA LEU A 16 5.47 22.43 -2.23
C LEU A 16 5.77 20.98 -1.84
N VAL A 17 7.04 20.61 -1.80
CA VAL A 17 7.48 19.28 -1.38
C VAL A 17 7.39 19.19 0.14
N ILE A 18 6.59 18.24 0.64
CA ILE A 18 6.37 18.03 2.07
C ILE A 18 7.26 16.91 2.63
N SER A 19 7.47 15.85 1.85
CA SER A 19 8.28 14.71 2.28
C SER A 19 9.06 14.14 1.11
N LYS A 20 10.32 13.81 1.34
CA LYS A 20 11.22 13.26 0.31
C LYS A 20 11.99 12.07 0.86
N ALA A 21 11.78 10.91 0.26
CA ALA A 21 12.44 9.65 0.61
C ALA A 21 12.31 8.66 -0.56
N PHE A 22 13.10 7.59 -0.58
CA PHE A 22 12.97 6.51 -1.58
C PHE A 22 13.07 6.96 -3.05
N LYS A 23 13.71 8.12 -3.31
CA LYS A 23 13.72 8.81 -4.62
C LYS A 23 12.34 9.32 -5.08
N LEU A 24 11.37 9.35 -4.17
CA LEU A 24 10.05 9.92 -4.34
C LEU A 24 9.96 11.27 -3.61
N CYS A 25 9.14 12.17 -4.15
CA CYS A 25 8.79 13.44 -3.54
C CYS A 25 7.27 13.50 -3.41
N ILE A 26 6.79 13.66 -2.18
CA ILE A 26 5.38 13.93 -1.88
C ILE A 26 5.20 15.43 -1.77
N THR A 27 4.36 15.99 -2.64
CA THR A 27 3.97 17.40 -2.55
C THR A 27 2.71 17.60 -1.71
N GLN A 28 2.37 18.85 -1.43
CA GLN A 28 1.13 19.18 -0.75
C GLN A 28 -0.10 18.77 -1.59
N GLY A 29 0.00 18.87 -2.93
CA GLY A 29 -1.01 18.37 -3.86
C GLY A 29 -1.17 16.85 -3.77
N ASP A 30 -0.07 16.10 -3.63
CA ASP A 30 -0.12 14.65 -3.42
C ASP A 30 -0.80 14.32 -2.08
N LEU A 31 -0.43 15.00 -0.98
CA LEU A 31 -1.09 14.83 0.32
C LEU A 31 -2.57 15.22 0.31
N ALA A 32 -2.98 16.16 -0.54
CA ALA A 32 -4.38 16.55 -0.63
C ALA A 32 -5.27 15.40 -1.11
N THR A 33 -4.72 14.39 -1.81
CA THR A 33 -5.46 13.18 -2.20
C THR A 33 -5.90 12.32 -1.01
N LEU A 34 -5.25 12.47 0.16
CA LEU A 34 -5.65 11.81 1.40
C LEU A 34 -6.85 12.47 2.07
N LYS A 35 -7.32 13.65 1.61
CA LYS A 35 -8.57 14.24 2.10
C LYS A 35 -9.73 13.27 1.90
N GLU A 36 -10.69 13.31 2.81
CA GLU A 36 -11.91 12.52 2.70
C GLU A 36 -12.62 12.86 1.39
N GLY A 37 -13.15 11.84 0.71
CA GLY A 37 -13.78 12.03 -0.60
C GLY A 37 -12.83 11.90 -1.80
N CYS A 38 -11.51 12.01 -1.60
CA CYS A 38 -10.53 12.05 -2.69
C CYS A 38 -9.90 10.68 -2.97
N TRP A 39 -9.56 10.45 -4.24
CA TRP A 39 -8.86 9.25 -4.69
C TRP A 39 -7.38 9.43 -4.46
N LEU A 40 -6.73 8.41 -3.87
CA LEU A 40 -5.28 8.45 -3.73
C LEU A 40 -4.61 8.40 -5.10
N ASN A 41 -3.53 9.16 -5.27
CA ASN A 41 -2.68 9.02 -6.44
C ASN A 41 -1.60 7.94 -6.23
N ASP A 42 -0.95 7.60 -7.34
CA ASP A 42 0.16 6.66 -7.42
C ASP A 42 1.30 7.02 -6.45
N LYS A 43 1.71 8.29 -6.40
CA LYS A 43 2.81 8.73 -5.52
C LYS A 43 2.54 8.46 -4.04
N VAL A 44 1.33 8.71 -3.56
CA VAL A 44 0.97 8.43 -2.15
C VAL A 44 1.05 6.93 -1.87
N ILE A 45 0.52 6.10 -2.78
CA ILE A 45 0.55 4.63 -2.65
C ILE A 45 2.00 4.13 -2.65
N ASP A 46 2.80 4.51 -3.65
CA ASP A 46 4.19 4.09 -3.80
C ASP A 46 5.05 4.51 -2.60
N PHE A 47 4.87 5.73 -2.12
CA PHE A 47 5.58 6.23 -0.95
C PHE A 47 5.18 5.47 0.31
N TYR A 48 3.89 5.18 0.48
CA TYR A 48 3.39 4.44 1.64
C TYR A 48 3.90 2.99 1.67
N LEU A 49 3.84 2.29 0.54
CA LEU A 49 4.40 0.93 0.44
C LEU A 49 5.91 0.91 0.70
N SER A 50 6.64 1.95 0.25
CA SER A 50 8.06 2.11 0.56
C SER A 50 8.32 2.34 2.06
N LEU A 51 7.44 3.05 2.76
CA LEU A 51 7.51 3.21 4.22
C LEU A 51 7.30 1.86 4.94
N LEU A 52 6.33 1.05 4.50
CA LEU A 52 6.11 -0.29 5.07
C LEU A 52 7.34 -1.18 4.88
N MET A 53 7.95 -1.15 3.69
CA MET A 53 9.21 -1.86 3.44
C MET A 53 10.34 -1.39 4.36
N LYS A 54 10.51 -0.07 4.54
CA LYS A 54 11.50 0.51 5.46
C LYS A 54 11.26 0.04 6.91
N ARG A 55 10.01 0.06 7.37
CA ARG A 55 9.64 -0.42 8.71
C ARG A 55 10.07 -1.87 8.90
N ASN A 56 9.70 -2.75 7.97
CA ASN A 56 9.95 -4.19 8.11
C ASN A 56 11.44 -4.53 7.97
N ARG A 57 12.21 -3.78 7.16
CA ARG A 57 13.68 -3.93 7.10
C ARG A 57 14.39 -3.57 8.39
N ASN A 58 13.89 -2.55 9.10
CA ASN A 58 14.41 -2.18 10.41
C ASN A 58 14.09 -3.24 11.47
N GLN A 59 13.02 -4.02 11.30
CA GLN A 59 12.66 -5.14 12.17
C GLN A 59 13.42 -6.43 11.83
N LEU A 60 13.71 -6.68 10.55
CA LEU A 60 14.32 -7.92 10.08
C LEU A 60 15.86 -7.90 10.08
N GLY A 61 16.49 -6.79 10.44
CA GLY A 61 17.95 -6.68 10.44
C GLY A 61 18.56 -6.87 9.04
N THR A 62 18.68 -5.77 8.30
CA THR A 62 19.50 -5.65 7.07
C THR A 62 18.91 -6.23 5.79
N VAL A 63 18.18 -5.40 5.03
CA VAL A 63 18.16 -5.51 3.55
C VAL A 63 18.27 -4.11 2.95
N LYS A 64 19.25 -3.87 2.06
CA LYS A 64 19.59 -2.56 1.44
C LYS A 64 18.69 -2.18 0.26
N ASN A 65 18.56 -0.89 0.00
CA ASN A 65 17.57 -0.22 -0.89
C ASN A 65 17.40 -0.81 -2.31
N TRP A 66 16.25 -0.49 -2.92
CA TRP A 66 15.93 -0.66 -4.33
C TRP A 66 17.01 0.01 -5.23
N THR A 67 17.96 -0.79 -5.70
CA THR A 67 18.81 -0.49 -6.85
C THR A 67 19.10 -1.78 -7.62
N LYS A 68 18.38 -1.97 -8.73
CA LYS A 68 18.68 -2.76 -9.94
C LYS A 68 19.02 -4.27 -9.87
N THR A 69 19.36 -4.87 -8.74
CA THR A 69 19.72 -6.30 -8.67
C THR A 69 19.39 -6.91 -7.32
N GLN A 70 18.17 -6.68 -6.80
CA GLN A 70 17.71 -7.51 -5.68
C GLN A 70 16.87 -8.65 -6.22
N ASP A 71 17.33 -9.85 -5.88
CA ASP A 71 16.55 -11.04 -6.06
C ASP A 71 15.28 -10.91 -5.22
N VAL A 72 14.14 -10.81 -5.90
CA VAL A 72 12.83 -10.69 -5.27
C VAL A 72 12.49 -11.92 -4.43
N PHE A 73 13.18 -13.05 -4.67
CA PHE A 73 13.07 -14.26 -3.87
C PHE A 73 13.66 -14.13 -2.46
N LEU A 74 14.40 -13.05 -2.16
CA LEU A 74 14.91 -12.78 -0.81
C LEU A 74 13.86 -12.22 0.14
N PHE A 75 12.67 -11.87 -0.36
CA PHE A 75 11.57 -11.38 0.46
C PHE A 75 10.59 -12.51 0.76
N ASP A 76 9.98 -12.48 1.96
CA ASP A 76 8.91 -13.41 2.31
C ASP A 76 7.62 -13.07 1.55
N LEU A 77 7.31 -11.78 1.46
CA LEU A 77 6.10 -11.24 0.82
C LEU A 77 6.49 -10.14 -0.17
N LEU A 78 5.86 -10.16 -1.35
CA LEU A 78 5.93 -9.10 -2.34
C LEU A 78 4.54 -8.51 -2.58
N PHE A 79 4.42 -7.20 -2.35
CA PHE A 79 3.21 -6.41 -2.56
C PHE A 79 3.28 -5.73 -3.93
N VAL A 80 2.28 -5.97 -4.77
CA VAL A 80 2.19 -5.41 -6.12
C VAL A 80 0.87 -4.63 -6.25
N PRO A 81 0.90 -3.29 -6.20
CA PRO A 81 -0.30 -2.49 -6.43
C PRO A 81 -0.76 -2.65 -7.89
N LEU A 82 -2.06 -2.85 -8.07
CA LEU A 82 -2.69 -3.03 -9.39
C LEU A 82 -3.54 -1.80 -9.70
N HIS A 83 -3.17 -1.09 -10.77
CA HIS A 83 -3.94 0.06 -11.26
C HIS A 83 -4.88 -0.41 -12.38
N LEU A 84 -6.17 -0.54 -12.06
CA LEU A 84 -7.21 -1.11 -12.92
C LEU A 84 -8.13 0.00 -13.45
N GLY A 85 -7.52 1.01 -14.08
CA GLY A 85 -8.20 2.19 -14.62
C GLY A 85 -8.58 3.19 -13.54
N MET A 86 -9.75 3.02 -12.94
CA MET A 86 -10.28 3.89 -11.89
C MET A 86 -10.24 3.24 -10.50
N HIS A 87 -9.60 2.08 -10.39
CA HIS A 87 -9.61 1.25 -9.21
C HIS A 87 -8.22 0.76 -8.84
N TRP A 88 -7.97 0.63 -7.55
CA TRP A 88 -6.74 0.08 -6.99
C TRP A 88 -7.04 -1.23 -6.29
N ALA A 89 -6.29 -2.26 -6.67
CA ALA A 89 -6.26 -3.55 -5.99
C ALA A 89 -4.81 -3.89 -5.60
N LEU A 90 -4.63 -4.96 -4.82
CA LEU A 90 -3.32 -5.40 -4.38
C LEU A 90 -3.13 -6.88 -4.69
N ALA A 91 -2.13 -7.22 -5.51
CA ALA A 91 -1.61 -8.58 -5.60
C ALA A 91 -0.55 -8.79 -4.51
N VAL A 92 -0.62 -9.95 -3.85
CA VAL A 92 0.34 -10.37 -2.83
C VAL A 92 0.91 -11.70 -3.27
N ILE A 93 2.24 -11.74 -3.38
CA ILE A 93 3.00 -12.93 -3.70
C ILE A 93 3.71 -13.36 -2.42
N ASP A 94 3.35 -14.53 -1.91
CA ASP A 94 3.98 -15.14 -0.75
C ASP A 94 4.92 -16.26 -1.22
N PHE A 95 6.22 -16.00 -1.07
CA PHE A 95 7.26 -16.94 -1.51
C PHE A 95 7.39 -18.14 -0.57
N LYS A 96 7.03 -18.00 0.71
CA LYS A 96 7.07 -19.11 1.68
C LYS A 96 5.99 -20.14 1.41
N SER A 97 4.76 -19.67 1.20
CA SER A 97 3.62 -20.55 0.91
C SER A 97 3.45 -20.89 -0.57
N GLN A 98 4.23 -20.23 -1.43
CA GLN A 98 4.15 -20.28 -2.89
C GLN A 98 2.74 -19.97 -3.39
N THR A 99 2.18 -18.88 -2.89
CA THR A 99 0.83 -18.43 -3.26
C THR A 99 0.83 -17.05 -3.88
N ILE A 100 -0.14 -16.83 -4.76
CA ILE A 100 -0.45 -15.52 -5.32
C ILE A 100 -1.92 -15.23 -5.06
N GLN A 101 -2.21 -14.10 -4.44
CA GLN A 101 -3.56 -13.73 -4.06
C GLN A 101 -3.81 -12.25 -4.33
N CYS A 102 -4.95 -11.94 -4.96
CA CYS A 102 -5.39 -10.57 -5.15
C CYS A 102 -6.40 -10.16 -4.06
N TYR A 103 -6.21 -8.97 -3.53
CA TYR A 103 -7.03 -8.31 -2.53
C TYR A 103 -7.70 -7.10 -3.18
N ASP A 104 -9.02 -7.17 -3.30
CA ASP A 104 -9.83 -6.15 -3.93
C ASP A 104 -10.95 -5.72 -2.99
N SER A 105 -10.97 -4.44 -2.62
CA SER A 105 -12.00 -3.89 -1.72
C SER A 105 -13.40 -3.88 -2.33
N MET A 106 -13.56 -3.89 -3.65
CA MET A 106 -14.84 -4.08 -4.37
C MET A 106 -15.25 -5.56 -4.46
N GLY A 107 -14.43 -6.49 -3.97
CA GLY A 107 -14.73 -7.91 -3.98
C GLY A 107 -14.59 -8.58 -5.35
N GLN A 108 -13.95 -7.91 -6.31
CA GLN A 108 -13.64 -8.50 -7.62
C GLN A 108 -12.56 -9.58 -7.47
N ARG A 109 -12.66 -10.61 -8.32
CA ARG A 109 -11.61 -11.61 -8.48
C ARG A 109 -10.71 -11.20 -9.65
N HIS A 110 -9.42 -11.42 -9.49
CA HIS A 110 -8.39 -11.13 -10.49
C HIS A 110 -7.60 -12.40 -10.80
N ASP A 111 -8.32 -13.50 -11.08
CA ASP A 111 -7.70 -14.81 -11.32
C ASP A 111 -6.80 -14.78 -12.56
N ASP A 112 -7.18 -14.02 -13.58
CA ASP A 112 -6.40 -13.77 -14.79
C ASP A 112 -5.04 -13.11 -14.50
N ILE A 113 -5.03 -12.06 -13.67
CA ILE A 113 -3.80 -11.38 -13.24
C ILE A 113 -2.94 -12.35 -12.42
N CYS A 114 -3.56 -13.08 -11.49
CA CYS A 114 -2.90 -14.14 -10.73
C CYS A 114 -2.25 -15.19 -11.66
N HIS A 115 -2.98 -15.68 -12.66
CA HIS A 115 -2.46 -16.63 -13.66
C HIS A 115 -1.33 -16.05 -14.50
N MET A 116 -1.38 -14.76 -14.84
CA MET A 116 -0.29 -14.09 -15.55
C MET A 116 1.01 -14.12 -14.73
N PHE A 117 0.95 -13.91 -13.41
CA PHE A 117 2.13 -14.05 -12.55
C PHE A 117 2.61 -15.50 -12.43
N LEU A 118 1.68 -16.46 -12.41
CA LEU A 118 1.99 -17.90 -12.36
C LEU A 118 2.62 -18.44 -13.64
N SER A 119 2.21 -17.98 -14.82
CA SER A 119 2.80 -18.46 -16.09
C SER A 119 4.31 -18.20 -16.21
N ARG A 120 4.85 -17.35 -15.34
CA ARG A 120 6.29 -17.06 -15.20
C ARG A 120 6.96 -17.83 -14.05
N LYS A 121 6.23 -18.73 -13.38
CA LYS A 121 6.64 -19.49 -12.19
C LYS A 121 6.33 -20.97 -12.36
N ASP A 122 6.87 -21.77 -11.46
CA ASP A 122 6.76 -23.23 -11.48
C ASP A 122 5.32 -23.71 -11.21
N ALA A 123 4.97 -24.91 -11.69
CA ALA A 123 3.61 -25.46 -11.62
C ALA A 123 3.12 -25.76 -10.19
N SER A 124 3.99 -25.67 -9.18
CA SER A 124 3.67 -25.90 -7.76
C SER A 124 2.91 -24.75 -7.07
N TRP A 125 2.92 -23.56 -7.68
CA TRP A 125 2.34 -22.36 -7.08
C TRP A 125 0.81 -22.40 -7.11
N ARG A 126 0.18 -21.90 -6.02
CA ARG A 126 -1.27 -22.02 -5.81
C ARG A 126 -1.95 -20.66 -5.83
N LEU A 127 -3.18 -20.66 -6.35
CA LEU A 127 -4.13 -19.56 -6.17
C LEU A 127 -5.09 -19.96 -5.05
N PRO A 128 -4.81 -19.59 -3.79
CA PRO A 128 -5.82 -19.73 -2.75
C PRO A 128 -7.06 -18.97 -3.22
N GLY A 129 -8.24 -19.59 -3.09
CA GLY A 129 -9.51 -18.93 -3.42
C GLY A 129 -9.54 -17.52 -2.82
N GLY A 130 -10.13 -16.56 -3.53
CA GLY A 130 -10.16 -15.16 -3.12
C GLY A 130 -10.55 -15.00 -1.65
N PRO A 131 -9.92 -14.09 -0.90
CA PRO A 131 -10.03 -14.10 0.56
C PRO A 131 -11.49 -13.86 0.96
N SER A 132 -12.07 -14.85 1.64
CA SER A 132 -13.51 -14.94 1.89
C SER A 132 -14.03 -13.93 2.91
N ALA A 133 -13.14 -13.30 3.69
CA ALA A 133 -13.46 -12.33 4.72
C ALA A 133 -12.46 -11.16 4.72
N ILE A 134 -12.42 -10.38 3.64
CA ILE A 134 -11.72 -9.09 3.64
C ILE A 134 -12.70 -7.95 3.91
N PRO A 135 -12.25 -6.86 4.54
CA PRO A 135 -13.02 -5.64 4.67
C PRO A 135 -13.47 -5.16 3.28
N LYS A 136 -14.77 -5.27 2.98
CA LYS A 136 -15.32 -4.82 1.70
C LYS A 136 -15.79 -3.39 1.79
N TRP A 137 -15.68 -2.74 0.66
CA TRP A 137 -15.97 -1.34 0.47
C TRP A 137 -17.42 -1.08 0.09
N VAL A 138 -17.90 0.13 0.37
CA VAL A 138 -19.26 0.58 0.05
C VAL A 138 -19.25 1.84 -0.85
N ASN A 139 -18.15 2.65 -0.89
CA ASN A 139 -18.20 4.06 -1.35
C ASN A 139 -17.00 4.54 -2.23
N GLY A 140 -17.21 4.68 -3.55
CA GLY A 140 -16.45 5.45 -4.58
C GLY A 140 -14.91 5.61 -4.62
N ASN A 141 -14.24 6.02 -3.53
CA ASN A 141 -12.91 6.69 -3.58
C ASN A 141 -11.83 6.14 -2.63
N ASP A 142 -12.12 5.13 -1.83
CA ASP A 142 -11.22 4.65 -0.77
C ASP A 142 -10.33 3.47 -1.17
N CYS A 143 -10.46 2.92 -2.38
CA CYS A 143 -9.74 1.71 -2.81
C CYS A 143 -8.22 1.80 -2.60
N GLY A 144 -7.60 2.95 -2.86
CA GLY A 144 -6.18 3.17 -2.57
C GLY A 144 -5.81 3.10 -1.08
N VAL A 145 -6.71 3.53 -0.19
CA VAL A 145 -6.51 3.41 1.27
C VAL A 145 -6.60 1.94 1.68
N PHE A 146 -7.55 1.18 1.13
CA PHE A 146 -7.65 -0.26 1.36
C PHE A 146 -6.38 -0.98 0.89
N VAL A 147 -5.85 -0.68 -0.29
CA VAL A 147 -4.56 -1.24 -0.77
C VAL A 147 -3.44 -1.00 0.25
N CYS A 148 -3.30 0.25 0.73
CA CYS A 148 -2.27 0.59 1.72
C CYS A 148 -2.45 -0.17 3.04
N LYS A 149 -3.70 -0.32 3.53
CA LYS A 149 -3.98 -0.99 4.81
C LYS A 149 -4.00 -2.52 4.72
N TYR A 150 -4.36 -3.10 3.58
CA TYR A 150 -4.12 -4.52 3.31
C TYR A 150 -2.64 -4.82 3.38
N ALA A 151 -1.80 -4.07 2.68
CA ALA A 151 -0.35 -4.25 2.71
C ALA A 151 0.21 -4.09 4.12
N ASP A 152 -0.25 -3.08 4.87
CA ASP A 152 0.22 -2.85 6.25
C ASP A 152 -0.07 -4.04 7.17
N PHE A 153 -1.34 -4.48 7.24
CA PHE A 153 -1.74 -5.60 8.10
C PHE A 153 -1.07 -6.91 7.68
N LEU A 154 -1.08 -7.23 6.39
CA LEU A 154 -0.47 -8.47 5.87
C LEU A 154 1.04 -8.49 6.12
N SER A 155 1.71 -7.35 5.98
CA SER A 155 3.16 -7.26 6.22
C SER A 155 3.56 -7.46 7.69
N GLN A 156 2.58 -7.39 8.62
CA GLN A 156 2.74 -7.70 10.03
C GLN A 156 2.21 -9.10 10.39
N GLY A 157 1.72 -9.88 9.42
CA GLY A 157 1.04 -11.14 9.67
C GLY A 157 -0.28 -10.99 10.45
N LYS A 158 -0.90 -9.80 10.43
CA LYS A 158 -2.14 -9.51 11.16
C LYS A 158 -3.38 -9.83 10.30
N PRO A 159 -4.45 -10.36 10.89
CA PRO A 159 -5.72 -10.54 10.18
C PRO A 159 -6.33 -9.19 9.78
N LEU A 160 -6.99 -9.13 8.62
CA LEU A 160 -7.62 -7.92 8.08
C LEU A 160 -8.93 -7.58 8.82
N THR A 161 -8.83 -7.05 10.04
CA THR A 161 -9.98 -6.82 10.94
C THR A 161 -10.53 -5.39 10.91
N PHE A 162 -9.94 -4.48 10.15
CA PHE A 162 -10.42 -3.10 10.05
C PHE A 162 -11.73 -3.01 9.25
N ARG A 163 -12.48 -1.93 9.42
CA ARG A 163 -13.80 -1.74 8.81
C ARG A 163 -13.84 -0.45 7.98
N PRO A 164 -14.82 -0.30 7.06
CA PRO A 164 -15.00 0.94 6.30
C PRO A 164 -15.13 2.20 7.17
N CYS A 165 -15.69 2.11 8.38
CA CYS A 165 -15.78 3.24 9.31
C CYS A 165 -14.42 3.74 9.82
N ASP A 166 -13.34 2.95 9.68
CA ASP A 166 -12.00 3.31 10.13
C ASP A 166 -11.24 4.13 9.07
N ILE A 167 -11.73 4.15 7.82
CA ILE A 167 -11.06 4.79 6.68
C ILE A 167 -10.82 6.31 6.89
N PRO A 168 -11.79 7.10 7.39
CA PRO A 168 -11.53 8.53 7.66
C PRO A 168 -10.40 8.74 8.68
N LEU A 169 -10.25 7.84 9.65
CA LEU A 169 -9.13 7.88 10.59
C LEU A 169 -7.83 7.47 9.89
N PHE A 170 -7.83 6.39 9.10
CA PHE A 170 -6.64 5.94 8.38
C PHE A 170 -6.09 6.99 7.43
N ARG A 171 -6.95 7.73 6.73
CA ARG A 171 -6.54 8.87 5.90
C ARG A 171 -5.73 9.90 6.70
N LYS A 172 -6.22 10.28 7.90
CA LYS A 172 -5.51 11.20 8.80
C LYS A 172 -4.20 10.61 9.32
N VAL A 173 -4.22 9.34 9.70
CA VAL A 173 -3.04 8.62 10.18
C VAL A 173 -1.98 8.54 9.08
N MET A 174 -2.33 8.21 7.84
CA MET A 174 -1.39 8.14 6.72
C MET A 174 -0.68 9.48 6.48
N ILE A 175 -1.37 10.62 6.62
CA ILE A 175 -0.73 11.94 6.58
C ILE A 175 0.34 12.06 7.68
N TRP A 176 0.00 11.63 8.90
CA TRP A 176 0.91 11.64 10.05
C TRP A 176 2.04 10.61 9.94
N GLU A 177 1.93 9.63 9.07
CA GLU A 177 2.98 8.64 8.79
C GLU A 177 3.91 9.11 7.66
N ILE A 178 3.35 9.75 6.62
CA ILE A 178 4.08 10.18 5.42
C ILE A 178 4.98 11.38 5.70
N ILE A 179 4.50 12.37 6.46
CA ILE A 179 5.26 13.59 6.75
C ILE A 179 6.55 13.27 7.53
N PRO A 180 6.49 12.60 8.70
CA PRO A 180 7.70 12.23 9.45
C PRO A 180 8.36 10.96 8.93
N GLN A 181 7.82 10.31 7.90
CA GLN A 181 8.35 9.08 7.30
C GLN A 181 8.46 7.92 8.30
N LYS A 182 7.43 7.77 9.15
CA LYS A 182 7.37 6.80 10.24
C LYS A 182 5.96 6.23 10.35
N ILE A 183 5.82 4.94 10.08
CA ILE A 183 4.60 4.16 10.31
C ILE A 183 4.40 4.00 11.82
N LEU A 184 3.16 4.14 12.30
CA LEU A 184 2.81 4.04 13.71
C LEU A 184 2.62 2.58 14.17
#